data_AF-A0A9N9IKV0-F1
#
_entry.id   AF-A0A9N9IKV0-F1
#
_cell.length_a   1.000
_cell.length_b   1.000
_cell.length_c   1.000
_cell.angle_alpha   90.00
_cell.angle_beta   90.00
_cell.angle_gamma   90.00
#
_symmetry.space_group_name_H-M   'P 1'
#
loop_
_entity.id
_entity.type
_entity.pdbx_description
1 polymer ?
#
loop_
_entity_poly.entity_id
_entity_poly.type
_entity_poly.pdbx_seq_one_letter_code
_entity_poly.pdbx_strand_id
1 'polypeptide(L)'
;MELMFLLLGKHIVNSSIQVQYLTTDPLSIRSKAVIPLYMLDSLEDDPYCNNKIEKYFARSHDPIFDNITYRTYFETYEIRSTRPNTSNRTIYQDDLRNFVIKRTNRILTCMRSLRLEHGEPFFYQQLLLKLPYRSENEMLGGYQDYRDHFLARFPDTYQTIRKKNHEFTLRQTTHALNQFNTLIETITSSLNPILTTNILDIIKIQLDSIKVLPQIVTINSIVNLPPSQYYCRQTINNYLGPQDELQYIIPISSLQVQQTPGNPT
;
A
#
# COMPACT_ATOMS: atom_id res chain seq x y z
N MET A 1 6.41 -6.26 19.32
CA MET A 1 5.19 -5.63 19.86
C MET A 1 5.19 -5.67 21.38
N GLU A 2 5.23 -6.83 22.03
CA GLU A 2 5.26 -6.93 23.51
C GLU A 2 6.40 -6.14 24.17
N LEU A 3 7.62 -6.21 23.61
CA LEU A 3 8.76 -5.42 24.08
C LEU A 3 8.49 -3.91 24.07
N MET A 4 7.77 -3.39 23.08
CA MET A 4 7.45 -1.95 23.01
C MET A 4 6.42 -1.54 24.08
N PHE A 5 5.43 -2.40 24.37
CA PHE A 5 4.46 -2.13 25.44
C PHE A 5 5.14 -2.09 26.82
N LEU A 6 6.08 -3.01 27.06
CA LEU A 6 6.90 -3.04 28.28
C LEU A 6 7.78 -1.79 28.40
N LEU A 7 8.45 -1.36 27.33
CA LEU A 7 9.27 -0.15 27.31
C LEU A 7 8.46 1.14 27.56
N LEU A 8 7.19 1.16 27.16
CA LEU A 8 6.28 2.30 27.36
C LEU A 8 5.52 2.25 28.69
N GLY A 9 5.83 1.30 29.57
CA GLY A 9 5.16 1.13 30.87
C GLY A 9 3.66 0.81 30.75
N LYS A 10 3.23 0.24 29.62
CA LYS A 10 1.83 -0.11 29.36
C LYS A 10 1.60 -1.57 29.76
N HIS A 11 0.49 -1.82 30.46
CA HIS A 11 0.07 -3.18 30.78
C HIS A 11 -0.21 -3.97 29.49
N ILE A 12 0.38 -5.15 29.39
CA ILE A 12 0.05 -6.11 28.34
C ILE A 12 -1.36 -6.60 28.62
N VAL A 13 -2.31 -6.25 27.74
CA VAL A 13 -3.67 -6.75 27.83
C VAL A 13 -3.71 -8.14 27.22
N ASN A 14 -4.09 -9.13 28.02
CA ASN A 14 -4.37 -10.48 27.53
C ASN A 14 -5.68 -10.45 26.74
N SER A 15 -5.58 -10.47 25.41
CA SER A 15 -6.73 -10.68 24.54
C SER A 15 -6.99 -12.18 24.38
N SER A 16 -8.23 -12.62 24.57
CA SER A 16 -8.67 -13.99 24.29
C SER A 16 -8.92 -14.24 22.79
N ILE A 17 -8.80 -13.19 21.96
CA ILE A 17 -9.09 -13.26 20.53
C ILE A 17 -7.81 -13.50 19.75
N GLN A 18 -7.75 -14.61 19.02
CA GLN A 18 -6.67 -14.92 18.10
C GLN A 18 -6.69 -13.93 16.92
N VAL A 19 -5.52 -13.39 16.58
CA VAL A 19 -5.31 -12.49 15.45
C VAL A 19 -4.37 -13.14 14.44
N GLN A 20 -4.72 -13.09 13.16
CA GLN A 20 -3.87 -13.56 12.06
C GLN A 20 -3.55 -12.42 11.10
N TYR A 21 -2.27 -12.22 10.80
CA TYR A 21 -1.83 -11.27 9.77
C TYR A 21 -1.86 -11.92 8.40
N LEU A 22 -2.50 -11.27 7.43
CA LEU A 22 -2.62 -11.70 6.05
C LEU A 22 -1.70 -10.87 5.15
N THR A 23 -0.96 -11.56 4.29
CA THR A 23 -0.19 -10.94 3.21
C THR A 23 -1.14 -10.50 2.10
N THR A 24 -0.90 -9.33 1.52
CA THR A 24 -1.72 -8.77 0.42
C THR A 24 -0.85 -8.16 -0.67
N ASP A 25 0.40 -8.61 -0.78
CA ASP A 25 1.34 -8.07 -1.74
C ASP A 25 1.15 -8.73 -3.13
N PRO A 26 1.13 -7.96 -4.22
CA PRO A 26 1.03 -8.47 -5.58
C PRO A 26 2.26 -9.31 -5.94
N LEU A 27 2.10 -10.19 -6.93
CA LEU A 27 3.15 -11.15 -7.32
C LEU A 27 4.51 -10.48 -7.62
N SER A 28 4.50 -9.27 -8.16
CA SER A 28 5.70 -8.51 -8.54
C SER A 28 6.62 -8.12 -7.38
N ILE A 29 6.09 -7.98 -6.16
CA ILE A 29 6.87 -7.58 -4.96
C ILE A 29 6.73 -8.55 -3.80
N ARG A 30 5.98 -9.63 -4.00
CA ARG A 30 5.70 -10.64 -2.98
C ARG A 30 6.95 -11.46 -2.72
N SER A 31 7.43 -11.43 -1.48
CA SER A 31 8.47 -12.34 -1.02
C SER A 31 7.89 -13.73 -0.74
N LYS A 32 8.70 -14.75 -1.03
CA LYS A 32 8.41 -16.13 -0.64
C LYS A 32 9.47 -16.63 0.34
N ALA A 33 9.04 -17.37 1.35
CA ALA A 33 9.97 -18.01 2.28
C ALA A 33 10.54 -19.28 1.64
N VAL A 34 11.83 -19.52 1.82
CA VAL A 34 12.48 -20.75 1.32
C VAL A 34 12.20 -21.90 2.29
N ILE A 35 11.86 -23.06 1.75
CA ILE A 35 11.68 -24.32 2.48
C ILE A 35 13.07 -24.86 2.87
N PRO A 36 13.28 -25.31 4.11
CA PRO A 36 14.53 -25.97 4.49
C PRO A 36 14.81 -27.21 3.64
N LEU A 37 16.09 -27.45 3.26
CA LEU A 37 16.45 -28.55 2.35
C LEU A 37 15.91 -29.93 2.75
N TYR A 38 15.83 -30.22 4.05
CA TYR A 38 15.36 -31.51 4.56
C TYR A 38 13.85 -31.75 4.39
N MET A 39 13.09 -30.71 4.03
CA MET A 39 11.65 -30.78 3.74
C MET A 39 11.35 -30.86 2.24
N LEU A 40 12.37 -30.81 1.37
CA LEU A 40 12.21 -31.01 -0.07
C LEU A 40 12.19 -32.51 -0.33
N ASP A 41 11.08 -33.01 -0.88
CA ASP A 41 10.93 -34.43 -1.21
C ASP A 41 11.74 -34.78 -2.48
N SER A 42 11.99 -33.79 -3.35
CA SER A 42 12.83 -33.92 -4.54
C SER A 42 13.58 -32.61 -4.90
N LEU A 43 14.62 -32.72 -5.74
CA LEU A 43 15.36 -31.56 -6.28
C LEU A 43 14.56 -30.75 -7.31
N GLU A 44 13.41 -31.26 -7.77
CA GLU A 44 12.52 -30.61 -8.75
C GLU A 44 11.35 -29.86 -8.08
N ASP A 45 11.18 -30.00 -6.77
CA ASP A 45 10.11 -29.32 -6.04
C ASP A 45 10.37 -27.81 -5.93
N ASP A 46 9.29 -27.01 -6.01
CA ASP A 46 9.36 -25.57 -5.77
C ASP A 46 9.93 -25.33 -4.36
N PRO A 47 11.12 -24.70 -4.23
CA PRO A 47 11.78 -24.53 -2.94
C PRO A 47 11.09 -23.47 -2.07
N TYR A 48 9.98 -22.89 -2.49
CA TYR A 48 9.30 -21.81 -1.80
C TYR A 48 8.02 -22.27 -1.08
N CYS A 49 7.83 -21.77 0.15
CA CYS A 49 6.60 -21.97 0.91
C CYS A 49 5.41 -21.31 0.21
N ASN A 50 4.34 -22.08 0.00
CA ASN A 50 3.07 -21.54 -0.45
C ASN A 50 2.53 -20.49 0.54
N ASN A 51 2.27 -19.29 0.04
CA ASN A 51 1.81 -18.19 0.87
C ASN A 51 0.29 -18.22 1.10
N LYS A 52 -0.23 -17.24 1.85
CA LYS A 52 -1.66 -17.17 2.18
C LYS A 52 -2.56 -16.93 0.98
N ILE A 53 -2.08 -16.17 -0.02
CA ILE A 53 -2.82 -15.86 -1.23
C ILE A 53 -2.94 -17.11 -2.11
N GLU A 54 -1.83 -17.84 -2.30
CA GLU A 54 -1.80 -19.10 -3.03
C GLU A 54 -2.71 -20.15 -2.38
N LYS A 55 -2.70 -20.25 -1.04
CA LYS A 55 -3.62 -21.11 -0.28
C LYS A 55 -5.09 -20.71 -0.43
N TYR A 56 -5.37 -19.43 -0.67
CA TYR A 56 -6.74 -18.96 -0.90
C TYR A 56 -7.21 -19.20 -2.34
N PHE A 57 -6.31 -19.06 -3.31
CA PHE A 57 -6.57 -19.37 -4.71
C PHE A 57 -6.81 -20.87 -4.90
N ALA A 58 -6.04 -21.70 -4.22
CA ALA A 58 -6.18 -23.15 -4.21
C ALA A 58 -7.35 -23.66 -3.34
N ARG A 59 -8.22 -22.80 -2.81
CA ARG A 59 -9.32 -23.23 -1.93
C ARG A 59 -10.22 -24.24 -2.65
N SER A 60 -10.86 -25.12 -1.87
CA SER A 60 -11.72 -26.18 -2.39
C SER A 60 -12.78 -25.69 -3.39
N HIS A 61 -13.14 -26.56 -4.34
CA HIS A 61 -14.19 -26.31 -5.34
C HIS A 61 -15.61 -26.56 -4.82
N ASP A 62 -15.77 -26.86 -3.53
CA ASP A 62 -17.09 -26.95 -2.92
C ASP A 62 -17.85 -25.59 -3.05
N PRO A 63 -19.15 -25.60 -3.40
CA PRO A 63 -19.94 -24.39 -3.63
C PRO A 63 -19.90 -23.36 -2.48
N ILE A 64 -19.65 -23.80 -1.25
CA ILE A 64 -19.52 -22.88 -0.10
C ILE A 64 -18.35 -21.90 -0.25
N PHE A 65 -17.35 -22.21 -1.08
CA PHE A 65 -16.16 -21.39 -1.30
C PHE A 65 -16.22 -20.54 -2.57
N ASP A 66 -17.29 -20.59 -3.34
CA ASP A 66 -17.39 -19.83 -4.60
C ASP A 66 -17.50 -18.32 -4.35
N ASN A 67 -18.21 -17.93 -3.30
CA ASN A 67 -18.46 -16.53 -2.96
C ASN A 67 -17.67 -16.03 -1.74
N ILE A 68 -16.68 -16.79 -1.27
CA ILE A 68 -15.91 -16.41 -0.08
C ILE A 68 -14.74 -15.49 -0.45
N THR A 69 -14.65 -14.34 0.21
CA THR A 69 -13.53 -13.41 0.03
C THR A 69 -12.30 -13.86 0.81
N TYR A 70 -11.13 -13.34 0.43
CA TYR A 70 -9.84 -13.65 1.05
C TYR A 70 -9.87 -13.50 2.57
N ARG A 71 -10.41 -12.38 3.07
CA ARG A 71 -10.55 -12.11 4.51
C ARG A 71 -11.45 -13.16 5.17
N THR A 72 -12.67 -13.33 4.66
CA THR A 72 -13.66 -14.21 5.29
C THR A 72 -13.22 -15.67 5.33
N TYR A 73 -12.46 -16.10 4.33
CA TYR A 73 -11.87 -17.44 4.28
C TYR A 73 -10.98 -17.71 5.50
N PHE A 74 -9.99 -16.84 5.77
CA PHE A 74 -9.07 -17.04 6.89
C PHE A 74 -9.70 -16.76 8.28
N GLU A 75 -10.72 -15.91 8.35
CA GLU A 75 -11.47 -15.70 9.59
C GLU A 75 -12.31 -16.93 9.98
N THR A 76 -12.85 -17.64 8.98
CA THR A 76 -13.85 -18.69 9.19
C THR A 76 -13.26 -20.09 9.12
N TYR A 77 -12.16 -20.28 8.40
CA TYR A 77 -11.56 -21.59 8.17
C TYR A 77 -10.12 -21.67 8.69
N GLU A 78 -9.74 -22.88 9.05
CA GLU A 78 -8.39 -23.28 9.41
C GLU A 78 -7.85 -24.20 8.34
N ILE A 79 -6.60 -23.96 7.92
CA ILE A 79 -5.91 -24.76 6.90
C ILE A 79 -4.78 -25.51 7.58
N ARG A 80 -4.75 -26.84 7.43
CA ARG A 80 -3.73 -27.73 8.01
C ARG A 80 -3.17 -28.66 6.95
N SER A 81 -1.85 -28.86 6.95
CA SER A 81 -1.21 -29.88 6.10
C SER A 81 -1.44 -31.30 6.62
N THR A 82 -1.58 -31.47 7.94
CA THR A 82 -1.81 -32.76 8.58
C THR A 82 -3.30 -33.05 8.75
N ARG A 83 -3.69 -34.31 8.53
CA ARG A 83 -5.08 -34.75 8.70
C ARG A 83 -5.54 -34.53 10.15
N PRO A 84 -6.66 -33.83 10.37
CA PRO A 84 -7.17 -33.62 11.73
C PRO A 84 -7.75 -34.92 12.30
N ASN A 85 -7.44 -35.22 13.57
CA ASN A 85 -8.07 -36.30 14.35
C ASN A 85 -9.47 -35.89 14.83
N THR A 86 -10.36 -35.48 13.93
CA THR A 86 -11.70 -35.02 14.29
C THR A 86 -12.74 -35.76 13.45
N SER A 87 -13.52 -36.64 14.06
CA SER A 87 -14.54 -37.46 13.36
C SER A 87 -15.80 -36.69 12.99
N ASN A 88 -16.13 -35.62 13.72
CA ASN A 88 -17.46 -35.00 13.67
C ASN A 88 -17.49 -33.66 12.90
N ARG A 89 -16.39 -33.24 12.29
CA ARG A 89 -16.33 -31.97 11.54
C ARG A 89 -16.24 -32.27 10.06
N THR A 90 -16.97 -31.51 9.25
CA THR A 90 -16.77 -31.51 7.80
C THR A 90 -15.37 -31.00 7.48
N ILE A 91 -14.63 -31.80 6.72
CA ILE A 91 -13.26 -31.51 6.30
C ILE A 91 -13.30 -31.39 4.79
N TYR A 92 -12.90 -30.22 4.28
CA TYR A 92 -12.73 -29.99 2.85
C TYR A 92 -11.24 -30.16 2.51
N GLN A 93 -10.97 -30.45 1.25
CA GLN A 93 -9.60 -30.53 0.73
C GLN A 93 -9.40 -29.44 -0.32
N ASP A 94 -8.28 -28.73 -0.21
CA ASP A 94 -7.85 -27.70 -1.15
C ASP A 94 -6.96 -28.33 -2.25
N ASP A 95 -6.66 -27.58 -3.31
CA ASP A 95 -5.90 -28.09 -4.46
C ASP A 95 -4.42 -28.32 -4.12
N LEU A 96 -3.94 -27.76 -3.00
CA LEU A 96 -2.62 -27.98 -2.42
C LEU A 96 -2.61 -29.17 -1.43
N ARG A 97 -3.68 -29.98 -1.41
CA ARG A 97 -3.89 -31.14 -0.53
C ARG A 97 -3.89 -30.82 0.96
N ASN A 98 -4.08 -29.57 1.35
CA ASN A 98 -4.33 -29.21 2.74
C ASN A 98 -5.79 -29.51 3.12
N PHE A 99 -5.99 -29.75 4.41
CA PHE A 99 -7.29 -29.91 5.02
C PHE A 99 -7.83 -28.55 5.48
N VAL A 100 -9.01 -28.20 5.00
CA VAL A 100 -9.72 -26.96 5.31
C VAL A 100 -10.89 -27.28 6.24
N ILE A 101 -10.87 -26.71 7.43
CA ILE A 101 -11.81 -27.03 8.52
C ILE A 101 -12.49 -25.76 8.97
N LYS A 102 -13.81 -25.77 9.11
CA LYS A 102 -14.56 -24.63 9.65
C LYS A 102 -14.23 -24.44 11.13
N ARG A 103 -13.89 -23.21 11.52
CA ARG A 103 -13.64 -22.84 12.91
C ARG A 103 -14.93 -22.78 13.71
N THR A 104 -14.83 -23.09 15.00
CA THR A 104 -15.94 -22.87 15.96
C THR A 104 -16.15 -21.39 16.22
N ASN A 105 -15.06 -20.65 16.44
CA ASN A 105 -15.07 -19.20 16.61
C ASN A 105 -14.26 -18.54 15.51
N ARG A 106 -14.79 -17.45 14.95
CA ARG A 106 -14.05 -16.65 13.97
C ARG A 106 -12.87 -15.98 14.66
N ILE A 107 -11.76 -15.89 13.94
CA ILE A 107 -10.58 -15.14 14.39
C ILE A 107 -10.56 -13.76 13.71
N LEU A 108 -9.81 -12.83 14.27
CA LEU A 108 -9.59 -11.54 13.62
C LEU A 108 -8.46 -11.65 12.61
N THR A 109 -8.65 -11.03 11.44
CA THR A 109 -7.57 -10.90 10.46
C THR A 109 -7.12 -9.46 10.32
N CYS A 110 -5.81 -9.26 10.40
CA CYS A 110 -5.15 -7.98 10.20
C CYS A 110 -4.40 -8.00 8.88
N MET A 111 -4.24 -6.84 8.28
CA MET A 111 -3.49 -6.64 7.03
C MET A 111 -2.89 -5.25 7.02
N ARG A 112 -1.88 -5.06 6.18
CA ARG A 112 -1.25 -3.75 6.01
C ARG A 112 -2.31 -2.74 5.56
N SER A 113 -2.37 -1.60 6.24
CA SER A 113 -3.23 -0.48 5.82
C SER A 113 -2.58 0.19 4.62
N LEU A 114 -3.14 -0.02 3.43
CA LEU A 114 -2.69 0.62 2.21
C LEU A 114 -3.60 1.79 1.85
N ARG A 115 -2.98 2.84 1.32
CA ARG A 115 -3.64 4.03 0.79
C ARG A 115 -3.41 4.12 -0.71
N LEU A 116 -4.20 4.95 -1.39
CA LEU A 116 -4.09 5.17 -2.84
C LEU A 116 -2.66 5.49 -3.28
N GLU A 117 -1.93 6.30 -2.51
CA GLU A 117 -0.53 6.66 -2.78
C GLU A 117 0.42 5.46 -2.95
N HIS A 118 0.04 4.28 -2.43
CA HIS A 118 0.83 3.05 -2.55
C HIS A 118 0.70 2.39 -3.93
N GLY A 119 -0.25 2.81 -4.78
CA GLY A 119 -0.37 2.34 -6.16
C GLY A 119 -0.87 0.90 -6.28
N GLU A 120 -0.21 0.08 -7.11
CA GLU A 120 -0.63 -1.29 -7.42
C GLU A 120 -0.94 -2.17 -6.19
N PRO A 121 -0.11 -2.20 -5.12
CA PRO A 121 -0.44 -2.90 -3.88
C PRO A 121 -1.81 -2.55 -3.30
N PHE A 122 -2.20 -1.27 -3.36
CA PHE A 122 -3.50 -0.83 -2.88
C PHE A 122 -4.62 -1.42 -3.75
N PHE A 123 -4.55 -1.29 -5.07
CA PHE A 123 -5.58 -1.79 -5.97
C PHE A 123 -5.70 -3.31 -5.91
N TYR A 124 -4.56 -4.00 -5.88
CA TYR A 124 -4.48 -5.44 -5.63
C TYR A 124 -5.22 -5.85 -4.36
N GLN A 125 -4.88 -5.21 -3.23
CA GLN A 125 -5.50 -5.51 -1.95
C GLN A 125 -7.02 -5.25 -2.00
N GLN A 126 -7.46 -4.18 -2.64
CA GLN A 126 -8.90 -3.88 -2.74
C GLN A 126 -9.65 -4.94 -3.57
N LEU A 127 -9.09 -5.40 -4.69
CA LEU A 127 -9.67 -6.47 -5.50
C LEU A 127 -9.75 -7.78 -4.71
N LEU A 128 -8.65 -8.18 -4.08
CA LEU A 128 -8.53 -9.43 -3.31
C LEU A 128 -9.53 -9.49 -2.13
N LEU A 129 -9.80 -8.35 -1.48
CA LEU A 129 -10.69 -8.30 -0.31
C LEU A 129 -12.16 -8.20 -0.69
N LYS A 130 -12.50 -7.65 -1.85
CA LYS A 130 -13.88 -7.39 -2.25
C LYS A 130 -14.49 -8.51 -3.09
N LEU A 131 -13.66 -9.27 -3.82
CA LEU A 131 -14.14 -10.22 -4.82
C LEU A 131 -13.51 -11.61 -4.63
N PRO A 132 -14.26 -12.68 -4.90
CA PRO A 132 -13.83 -14.04 -4.57
C PRO A 132 -12.99 -14.69 -5.69
N TYR A 133 -11.90 -14.06 -6.11
CA TYR A 133 -11.07 -14.59 -7.20
C TYR A 133 -10.37 -15.92 -6.83
N ARG A 134 -10.22 -16.84 -7.79
CA ARG A 134 -9.51 -18.13 -7.65
C ARG A 134 -8.11 -18.10 -8.26
N SER A 135 -7.72 -17.06 -8.99
CA SER A 135 -6.36 -16.94 -9.49
C SER A 135 -5.93 -15.49 -9.71
N GLU A 136 -4.62 -15.31 -9.87
CA GLU A 136 -4.01 -14.03 -10.22
C GLU A 136 -4.48 -13.55 -11.60
N ASN A 137 -4.57 -14.46 -12.58
CA ASN A 137 -5.04 -14.15 -13.93
C ASN A 137 -6.51 -13.72 -13.94
N GLU A 138 -7.35 -14.40 -13.16
CA GLU A 138 -8.76 -14.04 -13.00
C GLU A 138 -8.90 -12.66 -12.34
N MET A 139 -8.08 -12.38 -11.32
CA MET A 139 -8.07 -11.09 -10.66
C MET A 139 -7.49 -9.97 -11.51
N LEU A 140 -6.59 -10.25 -12.45
CA LEU A 140 -6.15 -9.26 -13.43
C LEU A 140 -7.21 -9.04 -14.52
N GLY A 141 -8.00 -10.05 -14.87
CA GLY A 141 -9.20 -9.92 -15.69
C GLY A 141 -8.94 -9.44 -17.13
N GLY A 142 -7.72 -9.61 -17.65
CA GLY A 142 -7.31 -9.13 -18.97
C GLY A 142 -6.99 -7.63 -19.04
N TYR A 143 -6.99 -6.92 -17.91
CA TYR A 143 -6.52 -5.54 -17.83
C TYR A 143 -4.99 -5.49 -17.81
N GLN A 144 -4.44 -4.32 -18.13
CA GLN A 144 -2.99 -4.12 -18.12
C GLN A 144 -2.41 -4.16 -16.69
N ASP A 145 -3.14 -3.59 -15.72
CA ASP A 145 -2.75 -3.50 -14.32
C ASP A 145 -3.96 -3.62 -13.38
N TYR A 146 -3.71 -3.77 -12.07
CA TYR A 146 -4.79 -3.93 -11.09
C TYR A 146 -5.57 -2.64 -10.89
N ARG A 147 -4.93 -1.49 -11.09
CA ARG A 147 -5.61 -0.18 -11.08
C ARG A 147 -6.73 -0.14 -12.11
N ASP A 148 -6.43 -0.43 -13.36
CA ASP A 148 -7.39 -0.33 -14.47
C ASP A 148 -8.58 -1.27 -14.24
N HIS A 149 -8.31 -2.50 -13.77
CA HIS A 149 -9.38 -3.42 -13.40
C HIS A 149 -10.23 -2.87 -12.23
N PHE A 150 -9.59 -2.36 -11.18
CA PHE A 150 -10.31 -1.80 -10.03
C PHE A 150 -11.20 -0.61 -10.44
N LEU A 151 -10.69 0.27 -11.30
CA LEU A 151 -11.43 1.43 -11.80
C LEU A 151 -12.63 1.04 -12.67
N ALA A 152 -12.46 0.04 -13.52
CA ALA A 152 -13.55 -0.50 -14.34
C ALA A 152 -14.64 -1.16 -13.46
N ARG A 153 -14.23 -1.85 -12.40
CA ARG A 153 -15.15 -2.62 -11.53
C ARG A 153 -15.87 -1.75 -10.50
N PHE A 154 -15.25 -0.67 -10.03
CA PHE A 154 -15.80 0.19 -8.97
C PHE A 154 -15.80 1.68 -9.35
N PRO A 155 -16.51 2.08 -10.42
CA PRO A 155 -16.49 3.45 -10.93
C PRO A 155 -16.97 4.48 -9.90
N ASP A 156 -18.00 4.16 -9.11
CA ASP A 156 -18.55 5.08 -8.09
C ASP A 156 -17.58 5.32 -6.93
N THR A 157 -16.87 4.26 -6.52
CA THR A 157 -15.83 4.36 -5.48
C THR A 157 -14.72 5.28 -5.98
N TYR A 158 -14.31 5.13 -7.24
CA TYR A 158 -13.34 6.00 -7.87
C TYR A 158 -13.81 7.46 -7.95
N GLN A 159 -15.05 7.71 -8.39
CA GLN A 159 -15.59 9.07 -8.45
C GLN A 159 -15.62 9.74 -7.08
N THR A 160 -15.98 8.98 -6.03
CA THR A 160 -16.00 9.48 -4.65
C THR A 160 -14.59 9.86 -4.18
N ILE A 161 -13.61 8.98 -4.44
CA ILE A 161 -12.20 9.24 -4.14
C ILE A 161 -11.71 10.49 -4.88
N ARG A 162 -11.99 10.57 -6.19
CA ARG A 162 -11.61 11.69 -7.04
C ARG A 162 -12.20 13.00 -6.53
N LYS A 163 -13.49 13.02 -6.17
CA LYS A 163 -14.16 14.21 -5.63
C LYS A 163 -13.52 14.67 -4.31
N LYS A 164 -13.32 13.75 -3.36
CA LYS A 164 -12.64 14.06 -2.08
C LYS A 164 -11.23 14.61 -2.29
N ASN A 165 -10.48 14.05 -3.24
CA ASN A 165 -9.13 14.51 -3.55
C ASN A 165 -9.13 15.90 -4.16
N HIS A 166 -10.06 16.17 -5.08
CA HIS A 166 -10.22 17.49 -5.67
C HIS A 166 -10.58 18.53 -4.60
N GLU A 167 -11.55 18.22 -3.72
CA GLU A 167 -11.94 19.10 -2.61
C GLU A 167 -10.79 19.35 -1.63
N PHE A 168 -10.02 18.31 -1.28
CA PHE A 168 -8.86 18.45 -0.40
C PHE A 168 -7.78 19.34 -1.03
N THR A 169 -7.49 19.14 -2.31
CA THR A 169 -6.50 19.94 -3.05
C THR A 169 -6.95 21.39 -3.13
N LEU A 170 -8.21 21.63 -3.48
CA LEU A 170 -8.78 22.98 -3.52
C LEU A 170 -8.66 23.67 -2.16
N ARG A 171 -9.00 22.97 -1.06
CA ARG A 171 -8.87 23.51 0.30
C ARG A 171 -7.43 23.86 0.65
N GLN A 172 -6.47 22.98 0.33
CA GLN A 172 -5.04 23.22 0.56
C GLN A 172 -4.55 24.45 -0.24
N THR A 173 -4.89 24.53 -1.52
CA THR A 173 -4.53 25.68 -2.38
C THR A 173 -5.10 26.98 -1.80
N THR A 174 -6.41 26.98 -1.49
CA THR A 174 -7.08 28.16 -0.92
C THR A 174 -6.47 28.56 0.40
N HIS A 175 -6.14 27.60 1.27
CA HIS A 175 -5.50 27.87 2.55
C HIS A 175 -4.11 28.51 2.36
N ALA A 176 -3.26 27.95 1.50
CA ALA A 176 -1.93 28.51 1.21
C ALA A 176 -2.03 29.92 0.59
N LEU A 177 -2.99 30.13 -0.31
CA LEU A 177 -3.27 31.44 -0.90
C LEU A 177 -3.68 32.47 0.15
N ASN A 178 -4.58 32.10 1.04
CA ASN A 178 -5.04 32.99 2.11
C ASN A 178 -3.88 33.35 3.04
N GLN A 179 -3.06 32.38 3.44
CA GLN A 179 -1.89 32.64 4.27
C GLN A 179 -0.90 33.60 3.59
N PHE A 180 -0.63 33.41 2.30
CA PHE A 180 0.24 34.30 1.54
C PHE A 180 -0.32 35.74 1.48
N ASN A 181 -1.61 35.89 1.20
CA ASN A 181 -2.26 37.20 1.18
C ASN A 181 -2.20 37.87 2.56
N THR A 182 -2.46 37.14 3.64
CA THR A 182 -2.34 37.65 5.01
C THR A 182 -0.92 38.10 5.33
N LEU A 183 0.11 37.39 4.85
CA LEU A 183 1.50 37.82 5.01
C LEU A 183 1.79 39.12 4.25
N ILE A 184 1.33 39.25 3.01
CA ILE A 184 1.46 40.50 2.24
C ILE A 184 0.78 41.66 2.98
N GLU A 185 -0.44 41.47 3.45
CA GLU A 185 -1.18 42.48 4.21
C GLU A 185 -0.45 42.87 5.50
N THR A 186 0.10 41.89 6.23
CA THR A 186 0.85 42.12 7.47
C THR A 186 2.13 42.91 7.20
N ILE A 187 2.90 42.53 6.17
CA ILE A 187 4.13 43.23 5.76
C ILE A 187 3.80 44.65 5.29
N THR A 188 2.75 44.81 4.47
CA THR A 188 2.38 46.14 3.97
C THR A 188 1.89 47.04 5.10
N SER A 189 1.11 46.50 6.05
CA SER A 189 0.58 47.26 7.19
C SER A 189 1.69 47.68 8.16
N SER A 190 2.70 46.83 8.39
CA SER A 190 3.84 47.17 9.25
C SER A 190 4.78 48.21 8.61
N LEU A 191 4.85 48.25 7.28
CA LEU A 191 5.67 49.22 6.53
C LEU A 191 4.93 50.53 6.20
N ASN A 192 3.60 50.56 6.34
CA ASN A 192 2.74 51.73 6.10
C ASN A 192 3.17 53.02 6.83
N PRO A 193 3.63 53.00 8.11
CA PRO A 193 4.09 54.22 8.77
C PRO A 193 5.47 54.71 8.30
N ILE A 194 6.21 53.91 7.52
CA ILE A 194 7.61 54.18 7.13
C ILE A 194 7.71 54.56 5.65
N LEU A 195 6.87 53.97 4.81
CA LEU A 195 6.94 54.10 3.35
C LEU A 195 5.74 54.86 2.79
N THR A 196 5.96 55.60 1.70
CA THR A 196 4.87 56.22 0.93
C THR A 196 4.01 55.17 0.23
N THR A 197 2.72 55.47 0.06
CA THR A 197 1.70 54.60 -0.56
C THR A 197 2.14 54.02 -1.92
N ASN A 198 2.77 54.83 -2.77
CA ASN A 198 3.25 54.38 -4.09
C ASN A 198 4.31 53.26 -3.99
N ILE A 199 5.19 53.31 -2.98
CA ILE A 199 6.23 52.29 -2.78
C ILE A 199 5.60 51.00 -2.23
N LEU A 200 4.61 51.13 -1.34
CA LEU A 200 3.86 49.98 -0.82
C LEU A 200 3.09 49.25 -1.92
N ASP A 201 2.49 49.99 -2.85
CA ASP A 201 1.80 49.40 -4.01
C ASP A 201 2.77 48.65 -4.93
N ILE A 202 3.96 49.21 -5.18
CA ILE A 202 5.01 48.52 -5.94
C ILE A 202 5.44 47.23 -5.23
N ILE A 203 5.64 47.27 -3.90
CA ILE A 203 6.01 46.09 -3.11
C ILE A 203 4.92 45.03 -3.17
N LYS A 204 3.64 45.41 -3.03
CA LYS A 204 2.51 44.48 -3.19
C LYS A 204 2.50 43.80 -4.55
N ILE A 205 2.65 44.57 -5.63
CA ILE A 205 2.68 44.05 -7.00
C ILE A 205 3.86 43.08 -7.19
N GLN A 206 5.03 43.40 -6.65
CA GLN A 206 6.21 42.54 -6.73
C GLN A 206 6.03 41.26 -5.91
N LEU A 207 5.50 41.34 -4.70
CA LEU A 207 5.21 40.15 -3.88
C LEU A 207 4.16 39.25 -4.53
N ASP A 208 3.11 39.83 -5.11
CA ASP A 208 2.13 39.05 -5.90
C ASP A 208 2.74 38.42 -7.14
N SER A 209 3.74 39.03 -7.77
CA SER A 209 4.46 38.44 -8.91
C SER A 209 5.37 37.27 -8.54
N ILE A 210 5.86 37.23 -7.29
CA ILE A 210 6.69 36.13 -6.73
C ILE A 210 5.83 34.96 -6.27
N LYS A 211 4.51 35.07 -6.36
CA LYS A 211 3.55 34.03 -5.98
C LYS A 211 3.74 32.76 -6.83
N VAL A 212 4.66 31.91 -6.39
CA VAL A 212 4.79 30.56 -6.90
C VAL A 212 3.63 29.78 -6.29
N LEU A 213 2.56 29.62 -7.07
CA LEU A 213 1.54 28.65 -6.74
C LEU A 213 2.24 27.30 -6.63
N PRO A 214 2.27 26.66 -5.45
CA PRO A 214 2.81 25.31 -5.40
C PRO A 214 2.01 24.48 -6.41
N GLN A 215 2.72 23.82 -7.34
CA GLN A 215 2.12 22.69 -8.02
C GLN A 215 1.83 21.69 -6.91
N ILE A 216 0.59 21.67 -6.43
CA ILE A 216 0.15 20.68 -5.47
C ILE A 216 0.07 19.37 -6.26
N VAL A 217 1.21 18.67 -6.30
CA VAL A 217 1.27 17.29 -6.76
C VAL A 217 0.28 16.57 -5.89
N THR A 218 -0.84 16.17 -6.50
CA THR A 218 -1.91 15.51 -5.78
C THR A 218 -1.29 14.25 -5.19
N ILE A 219 -1.29 14.11 -3.87
CA ILE A 219 -0.81 12.90 -3.18
C ILE A 219 -1.60 11.65 -3.69
N ASN A 220 -2.76 11.88 -4.31
CA ASN A 220 -3.59 10.88 -4.98
C ASN A 220 -3.58 10.95 -6.52
N SER A 221 -2.52 11.50 -7.12
CA SER A 221 -2.34 11.59 -8.59
C SER A 221 -2.23 10.22 -9.25
N ILE A 222 -1.87 9.18 -8.51
CA ILE A 222 -1.60 7.83 -9.03
C ILE A 222 -2.72 7.27 -9.91
N VAL A 223 -3.97 7.62 -9.58
CA VAL A 223 -5.15 7.15 -10.30
C VAL A 223 -5.32 7.84 -11.65
N ASN A 224 -4.78 9.05 -11.79
CA ASN A 224 -4.89 9.88 -13.00
C ASN A 224 -3.58 9.94 -13.79
N LEU A 225 -2.54 9.23 -13.34
CA LEU A 225 -1.27 9.22 -14.05
C LEU A 225 -1.42 8.48 -15.39
N PRO A 226 -0.93 9.07 -16.49
CA PRO A 226 -0.73 8.35 -17.74
C PRO A 226 0.08 7.07 -17.52
N PRO A 227 -0.09 6.01 -18.34
CA PRO A 227 0.56 4.71 -18.12
C PRO A 227 2.08 4.79 -17.90
N SER A 228 2.78 5.63 -18.67
CA SER A 228 4.23 5.81 -18.54
C SER A 228 4.63 6.44 -17.20
N GLN A 229 3.93 7.48 -16.75
CA GLN A 229 4.19 8.13 -15.47
C GLN A 229 3.79 7.23 -14.29
N TYR A 230 2.70 6.47 -14.46
CA TYR A 230 2.24 5.48 -13.49
C TYR A 230 3.30 4.40 -13.25
N TYR A 231 3.83 3.84 -14.34
CA TYR A 231 4.88 2.83 -14.27
C TYR A 231 6.14 3.35 -13.56
N CYS A 232 6.60 4.56 -13.91
CA CYS A 232 7.74 5.18 -13.23
C CYS A 232 7.47 5.40 -11.74
N ARG A 233 6.28 5.91 -11.38
CA ARG A 233 5.90 6.13 -9.99
C ARG A 233 5.81 4.83 -9.21
N GLN A 234 5.25 3.77 -9.80
CA GLN A 234 5.16 2.44 -9.18
C GLN A 234 6.55 1.86 -8.93
N THR A 235 7.45 1.98 -9.91
CA THR A 235 8.84 1.54 -9.79
C THR A 235 9.53 2.24 -8.62
N ILE A 236 9.43 3.58 -8.56
CA ILE A 236 9.98 4.37 -7.45
C ILE A 236 9.40 3.89 -6.11
N ASN A 237 8.07 3.77 -5.99
CA ASN A 237 7.43 3.35 -4.75
C ASN A 237 7.87 1.94 -4.30
N ASN A 238 8.04 1.01 -5.23
CA ASN A 238 8.40 -0.38 -4.92
C ASN A 238 9.85 -0.53 -4.44
N TYR A 239 10.78 0.26 -4.99
CA TYR A 239 12.21 0.08 -4.74
C TYR A 239 12.84 1.14 -3.83
N LEU A 240 12.30 2.37 -3.82
CA LEU A 240 12.86 3.50 -3.08
C LEU A 240 12.04 3.87 -1.82
N GLY A 241 10.85 3.28 -1.65
CA GLY A 241 9.96 3.55 -0.52
C GLY A 241 9.17 4.86 -0.64
N PRO A 242 8.23 5.13 0.29
CA PRO A 242 7.46 6.39 0.30
C PRO A 242 8.37 7.58 0.61
N GLN A 243 8.15 8.71 -0.09
CA GLN A 243 8.94 9.93 0.12
C GLN A 243 8.91 10.49 1.54
N ASP A 244 7.89 10.15 2.34
CA ASP A 244 7.75 10.61 3.72
C ASP A 244 8.86 10.08 4.66
N GLU A 245 9.57 9.02 4.28
CA GLU A 245 10.71 8.47 5.05
C GLU A 245 12.08 8.93 4.52
N LEU A 246 12.15 9.62 3.37
CA LEU A 246 13.40 10.01 2.71
C LEU A 246 13.99 11.35 3.19
N GLN A 247 13.42 12.00 4.21
CA GLN A 247 14.03 13.21 4.80
C GLN A 247 15.38 12.94 5.50
N TYR A 248 15.82 11.68 5.64
CA TYR A 248 17.08 11.34 6.30
C TYR A 248 18.10 10.56 5.46
N ILE A 249 17.91 10.40 4.16
CA ILE A 249 18.92 9.72 3.33
C ILE A 249 19.40 10.64 2.21
N ILE A 250 20.18 11.63 2.59
CA ILE A 250 21.26 12.12 1.74
C ILE A 250 22.51 12.30 2.60
N PRO A 251 23.57 11.52 2.31
CA PRO A 251 24.88 12.15 2.17
C PRO A 251 25.31 12.04 0.70
N ILE A 252 25.24 13.17 0.00
CA ILE A 252 26.05 13.41 -1.20
C ILE A 252 27.48 13.57 -0.69
N SER A 253 28.13 12.45 -0.40
CA SER A 253 29.55 12.39 -0.07
C SER A 253 30.08 10.97 -0.28
N SER A 254 29.83 10.40 -1.45
CA SER A 254 30.57 9.22 -1.93
C SER A 254 30.57 9.04 -3.46
N LEU A 255 30.43 10.13 -4.22
CA LEU A 255 30.96 10.15 -5.59
C LEU A 255 32.41 10.66 -5.55
N GLN A 256 33.28 9.89 -4.90
CA GLN A 256 34.70 9.96 -5.23
C GLN A 256 34.93 8.97 -6.37
N VAL A 257 35.13 9.54 -7.55
CA VAL A 257 35.79 8.90 -8.68
C VAL A 257 37.15 8.44 -8.18
N GLN A 258 37.30 7.14 -7.92
CA GLN A 258 38.61 6.53 -7.73
C GLN A 258 39.03 5.83 -9.01
N GLN A 259 40.10 6.39 -9.54
CA GLN A 259 40.88 6.03 -10.71
C GLN A 259 41.31 4.56 -10.63
N THR A 260 41.19 3.86 -11.76
CA THR A 260 41.85 2.58 -12.01
C THR A 260 43.37 2.74 -11.91
N PRO A 261 44.08 1.99 -11.04
CA PRO A 261 45.52 1.83 -11.16
C PRO A 261 45.83 0.70 -12.15
N GLY A 262 46.75 1.00 -13.07
CA GLY A 262 47.17 0.10 -14.13
C GLY A 262 47.85 -1.17 -13.63
N ASN A 263 47.77 -2.18 -14.48
CA ASN A 263 48.58 -3.40 -14.40
C ASN A 263 50.07 -3.07 -14.35
N PRO A 264 50.83 -3.85 -13.58
CA PRO A 264 52.14 -4.30 -14.02
C PRO A 264 52.14 -5.82 -14.17
N THR A 265 52.65 -6.25 -15.33
CA THR A 265 53.40 -7.49 -15.64
C THR A 265 53.42 -8.62 -14.62
#